data_AF-A0A376L288-F1
#
_entry.id   AF-A0A376L288-F1
#
_cell.length_a   1.000
_cell.length_b   1.000
_cell.length_c   1.000
_cell.angle_alpha   90.00
_cell.angle_beta   90.00
_cell.angle_gamma   90.00
#
_symmetry.space_group_name_H-M   'P 1'
#
loop_
_entity.id
_entity.type
_entity.pdbx_description
1 polymer ?
#
loop_
_entity_poly.entity_id
_entity_poly.type
_entity_poly.pdbx_seq_one_letter_code
_entity_poly.pdbx_strand_id
1 'polypeptide(L)'
;MSVIEYKGNASEDARPIVLVGKGLTFDSGGISIKPSEGMDEMKYDMCGAAAVYGVMRMVAELQLPINVIGVLAGCENMPGGRAYRPGDVLTTMSGQNR
;
A
#
# COMPACT_ATOMS: atom_id res chain seq x y z
N MET A 1 3.11 3.94 7.10
CA MET A 1 2.47 4.27 5.80
C MET A 1 3.18 5.49 5.23
N SER A 2 3.69 5.40 4.00
CA SER A 2 4.39 6.51 3.35
C SER A 2 3.43 7.25 2.42
N VAL A 3 3.53 8.58 2.38
CA VAL A 3 2.77 9.46 1.50
C VAL A 3 3.75 10.31 0.72
N ILE A 4 3.69 10.23 -0.62
CA ILE A 4 4.54 10.96 -1.54
C ILE A 4 3.66 12.00 -2.22
N GLU A 5 3.96 13.29 -2.02
CA GLU A 5 3.23 14.38 -2.65
C GLU A 5 4.02 14.97 -3.82
N TYR A 6 3.41 14.98 -5.00
CA TYR A 6 3.89 15.67 -6.18
C TYR A 6 2.96 16.84 -6.52
N LYS A 7 3.50 18.06 -6.49
CA LYS A 7 2.77 19.30 -6.77
C LYS A 7 3.26 19.92 -8.08
N GLY A 8 2.72 19.46 -9.20
CA GLY A 8 3.05 19.95 -10.53
C GLY A 8 2.15 21.08 -11.01
N ASN A 9 0.97 21.28 -10.40
CA ASN A 9 0.03 22.33 -10.79
C ASN A 9 0.07 23.49 -9.80
N ALA A 10 0.23 24.72 -10.30
CA ALA A 10 0.34 25.93 -9.49
C ALA A 10 -1.00 26.46 -8.97
N SER A 11 -2.13 26.01 -9.51
CA SER A 11 -3.45 26.44 -9.05
C SER A 11 -3.78 25.84 -7.67
N GLU A 12 -4.23 26.68 -6.75
CA GLU A 12 -4.67 26.26 -5.41
C GLU A 12 -5.91 25.36 -5.45
N ASP A 13 -6.74 25.49 -6.49
CA ASP A 13 -7.95 24.68 -6.69
C ASP A 13 -7.68 23.34 -7.39
N ALA A 14 -6.44 23.10 -7.85
CA ALA A 14 -6.09 21.89 -8.58
C ALA A 14 -6.13 20.65 -7.66
N ARG A 15 -7.21 19.86 -7.82
CA ARG A 15 -7.41 18.62 -7.07
C ARG A 15 -6.35 17.57 -7.42
N PRO A 16 -5.79 16.88 -6.42
CA PRO A 16 -4.83 15.82 -6.67
C PRO A 16 -5.51 14.53 -7.14
N ILE A 17 -4.79 13.75 -7.96
CA ILE A 17 -5.08 12.34 -8.18
C ILE A 17 -4.38 11.54 -7.06
N VAL A 18 -5.10 10.65 -6.39
CA VAL A 18 -4.54 9.81 -5.33
C VAL A 18 -4.40 8.37 -5.82
N LEU A 19 -3.18 7.85 -5.75
CA LEU A 19 -2.85 6.46 -6.07
C LEU A 19 -2.51 5.72 -4.77
N VAL A 20 -3.18 4.60 -4.52
CA VAL A 20 -2.99 3.81 -3.28
C VAL A 20 -2.50 2.42 -3.64
N GLY A 21 -1.29 2.07 -3.17
CA GLY A 21 -0.65 0.80 -3.43
C GLY A 21 -0.59 -0.08 -2.19
N LYS A 22 -1.06 -1.33 -2.31
CA LYS A 22 -0.83 -2.40 -1.32
C LYS A 22 0.67 -2.65 -1.19
N GLY A 23 1.18 -2.62 0.04
CA GLY A 23 2.62 -2.73 0.34
C GLY A 23 2.96 -3.84 1.35
N LEU A 24 2.39 -5.05 1.20
CA LEU A 24 2.84 -6.17 2.03
C LEU A 24 4.23 -6.62 1.57
N THR A 25 5.27 -6.29 2.32
CA THR A 25 6.66 -6.62 1.94
C THR A 25 6.92 -8.12 1.98
N PHE A 26 6.17 -8.83 2.83
CA PHE A 26 6.03 -10.28 2.79
C PHE A 26 4.67 -10.69 3.36
N ASP A 27 4.03 -11.68 2.74
CA ASP A 27 2.76 -12.26 3.19
C ASP A 27 2.86 -13.77 3.40
N SER A 28 3.07 -14.20 4.64
CA SER A 28 3.03 -15.62 5.01
C SER A 28 1.59 -16.17 5.12
N GLY A 29 0.58 -15.28 5.10
CA GLY A 29 -0.82 -15.58 5.45
C GLY A 29 -1.18 -15.31 6.91
N GLY A 30 -0.19 -15.12 7.80
CA GLY A 30 -0.43 -14.91 9.23
C GLY A 30 -0.77 -16.21 9.96
N ILE A 31 -1.72 -16.17 10.91
CA ILE A 31 -2.22 -17.41 11.57
C ILE A 31 -2.87 -18.36 10.56
N SER A 32 -3.54 -17.81 9.54
CA SER A 32 -4.03 -18.57 8.38
C SER A 32 -2.88 -18.78 7.38
N ILE A 33 -1.88 -19.55 7.80
CA ILE A 33 -0.60 -19.68 7.09
C ILE A 33 -0.76 -20.31 5.70
N LYS A 34 -0.03 -19.78 4.72
CA LYS A 34 0.05 -20.33 3.36
C LYS A 34 0.88 -21.62 3.34
N PRO A 35 0.70 -22.50 2.32
CA PRO A 35 1.63 -23.60 2.06
C PRO A 35 3.04 -23.11 1.76
N SER A 36 4.04 -23.98 1.98
CA SER A 36 5.44 -23.67 1.68
C SER A 36 5.71 -23.47 0.18
N GLU A 37 4.98 -24.19 -0.67
CA GLU A 37 5.14 -24.11 -2.13
C GLU A 37 4.79 -22.70 -2.63
N GLY A 38 5.74 -22.05 -3.31
CA GLY A 38 5.56 -20.70 -3.87
C GLY A 38 5.51 -19.56 -2.84
N MET A 39 5.78 -19.82 -1.56
CA MET A 39 5.73 -18.77 -0.54
C MET A 39 6.77 -17.66 -0.78
N ASP A 40 7.89 -17.96 -1.44
CA ASP A 40 8.91 -16.97 -1.78
C ASP A 40 8.41 -15.90 -2.76
N GLU A 41 7.37 -16.20 -3.54
CA GLU A 41 6.71 -15.22 -4.42
C GLU A 41 5.92 -14.18 -3.62
N MET A 42 5.61 -14.41 -2.34
CA MET A 42 4.87 -13.45 -1.52
C MET A 42 5.68 -12.19 -1.18
N LYS A 43 6.96 -12.14 -1.54
CA LYS A 43 7.73 -10.89 -1.63
C LYS A 43 7.17 -9.91 -2.68
N TYR A 44 6.39 -10.41 -3.65
CA TYR A 44 5.71 -9.61 -4.67
C TYR A 44 4.37 -9.02 -4.18
N ASP A 45 3.94 -9.30 -2.94
CA ASP A 45 2.67 -8.81 -2.40
C ASP A 45 2.66 -7.29 -2.09
N MET A 46 3.78 -6.63 -2.39
CA MET A 46 3.99 -5.18 -2.38
C MET A 46 4.06 -4.56 -3.79
N CYS A 47 3.85 -5.34 -4.86
CA CYS A 47 3.96 -4.84 -6.24
C CYS A 47 3.01 -3.68 -6.55
N GLY A 48 1.87 -3.57 -5.85
CA GLY A 48 0.99 -2.41 -5.94
C GLY A 48 1.65 -1.13 -5.45
N ALA A 49 2.31 -1.17 -4.29
CA ALA A 49 3.13 -0.06 -3.78
C ALA A 49 4.34 0.21 -4.69
N ALA A 50 4.98 -0.83 -5.23
CA ALA A 50 6.07 -0.66 -6.20
C ALA A 50 5.61 0.09 -7.46
N ALA A 51 4.44 -0.25 -8.00
CA ALA A 51 3.85 0.42 -9.16
C ALA A 51 3.55 1.90 -8.85
N VAL A 52 2.96 2.20 -7.69
CA VAL A 52 2.72 3.59 -7.26
C VAL A 52 4.03 4.36 -7.14
N TYR A 53 5.05 3.78 -6.50
CA TYR A 53 6.37 4.42 -6.41
C TYR A 53 6.97 4.70 -7.79
N GLY A 54 6.90 3.73 -8.71
CA GLY A 54 7.36 3.91 -10.09
C GLY A 54 6.62 5.04 -10.82
N VAL A 55 5.30 5.14 -10.66
CA VAL A 55 4.51 6.25 -11.23
C VAL A 55 4.88 7.59 -10.60
N MET A 56 5.10 7.65 -9.29
CA MET A 56 5.54 8.88 -8.60
C MET A 56 6.94 9.31 -9.06
N ARG A 57 7.84 8.35 -9.31
CA ARG A 57 9.15 8.62 -9.89
C ARG A 57 9.05 9.16 -11.33
N MET A 58 8.14 8.60 -12.12
CA MET A 58 7.90 9.00 -13.51
C MET A 58 7.28 10.40 -13.60
N VAL A 59 6.23 10.70 -12.84
CA VAL A 59 5.56 12.01 -12.88
C VAL A 59 6.50 13.15 -12.47
N ALA A 60 7.40 12.88 -11.51
CA ALA A 60 8.43 13.82 -11.11
C ALA A 60 9.47 14.06 -12.21
N GLU A 61 9.89 13.02 -12.95
CA GLU A 61 10.85 13.16 -14.06
C GLU A 61 10.29 13.97 -15.22
N LEU A 62 9.04 13.69 -15.59
CA LEU A 62 8.38 14.36 -16.71
C LEU A 62 7.88 15.76 -16.35
N GLN A 63 7.95 16.14 -15.07
CA GLN A 63 7.47 17.41 -14.55
C GLN A 63 6.03 17.72 -15.01
N LEU A 64 5.14 16.73 -14.96
CA LEU A 64 3.77 16.89 -15.48
C LEU A 64 3.01 17.98 -14.71
N PRO A 65 2.24 18.86 -15.37
CA PRO A 65 1.56 19.98 -14.72
C PRO A 65 0.27 19.58 -13.97
N ILE A 66 0.33 18.52 -13.17
CA ILE A 66 -0.76 17.94 -12.40
C ILE A 66 -0.33 17.66 -10.94
N ASN A 67 -1.31 17.55 -10.04
CA ASN A 67 -1.04 17.17 -8.65
C ASN A 67 -1.31 15.67 -8.47
N VAL A 68 -0.36 14.96 -7.86
CA VAL A 68 -0.47 13.51 -7.61
C VAL A 68 -0.02 13.18 -6.19
N ILE A 69 -0.75 12.32 -5.50
CA ILE A 69 -0.38 11.77 -4.20
C ILE A 69 -0.26 10.25 -4.33
N GLY A 70 0.92 9.72 -4.01
CA GLY A 70 1.17 8.28 -3.93
C GLY A 70 1.19 7.79 -2.49
N VAL A 71 0.34 6.82 -2.15
CA VAL A 71 0.28 6.19 -0.83
C VAL A 71 0.83 4.77 -0.91
N LEU A 72 1.83 4.48 -0.08
CA LEU A 72 2.43 3.14 0.05
C LEU A 72 2.01 2.55 1.40
N ALA A 73 1.04 1.64 1.38
CA ALA A 73 0.50 0.98 2.57
C ALA A 73 1.40 -0.19 3.00
N GLY A 74 2.57 0.14 3.56
CA GLY A 74 3.60 -0.81 3.97
C GLY A 74 3.32 -1.54 5.29
N CYS A 75 3.40 -2.88 5.28
CA CYS A 75 3.44 -3.75 6.47
C CYS A 75 3.94 -5.17 6.11
N GLU A 76 4.00 -6.08 7.09
CA GLU A 76 4.18 -7.52 6.88
C GLU A 76 3.03 -8.31 7.51
N ASN A 77 2.71 -9.47 6.92
CA ASN A 77 1.74 -10.40 7.49
C ASN A 77 2.43 -11.70 7.94
N MET A 78 2.58 -11.87 9.26
CA MET A 78 3.35 -12.93 9.90
C MET A 78 2.58 -13.62 11.02
N PRO A 79 2.73 -14.94 11.21
CA PRO A 79 2.23 -15.61 12.40
C PRO A 79 3.03 -15.20 13.65
N GLY A 80 2.39 -15.24 14.81
CA GLY A 80 3.05 -15.00 16.08
C GLY A 80 2.05 -14.88 17.22
N GLY A 81 2.55 -14.86 18.47
CA GLY A 81 1.69 -14.77 19.66
C GLY A 81 0.91 -13.46 19.81
N ARG A 82 1.19 -12.45 18.96
CA ARG A 82 0.50 -11.15 18.89
C ARG A 82 -0.21 -10.93 17.56
N ALA A 83 -0.27 -11.94 16.69
CA ALA A 83 -0.97 -11.83 15.42
C ALA A 83 -2.49 -11.75 15.63
N TYR A 84 -3.19 -11.11 14.71
CA TYR A 84 -4.65 -11.18 14.64
C TYR A 84 -5.07 -12.63 14.34
N ARG A 85 -6.27 -13.00 14.80
CA ARG A 85 -6.76 -14.38 14.76
C ARG A 85 -7.98 -14.50 13.86
N PRO A 86 -8.21 -15.67 13.25
CA PRO A 86 -9.49 -15.97 12.64
C PRO A 86 -10.62 -15.77 13.65
N GLY A 87 -11.60 -14.93 13.31
CA GLY A 87 -12.74 -14.58 14.16
C GLY A 87 -12.59 -13.29 14.97
N ASP A 88 -11.42 -12.65 14.97
CA ASP A 88 -11.30 -11.28 15.49
C ASP A 88 -12.15 -10.33 14.62
N VAL A 89 -12.92 -9.45 15.27
CA VAL A 89 -13.69 -8.39 14.59
C VAL A 89 -12.95 -7.07 14.76
N LEU A 90 -12.61 -6.44 13.64
CA LEU A 90 -11.85 -5.20 13.63
C LEU A 90 -12.75 -4.02 13.23
N THR A 91 -12.65 -2.92 13.96
CA THR A 91 -13.29 -1.66 13.57
C THR A 91 -12.40 -0.91 12.58
N THR A 92 -12.92 -0.67 11.38
CA THR A 92 -12.25 0.07 10.32
C THR A 92 -12.25 1.58 10.59
N MET A 93 -11.42 2.34 9.87
CA MET A 93 -11.35 3.81 9.99
C MET A 93 -12.70 4.50 9.71
N SER A 94 -13.57 3.92 8.87
CA SER A 94 -14.92 4.45 8.60
C SER A 94 -15.96 4.06 9.66
N GLY A 95 -15.57 3.35 10.71
CA GLY A 95 -16.44 2.88 11.78
C GLY A 95 -17.19 1.58 11.48
N GLN A 96 -16.97 0.96 10.31
CA GLN A 96 -17.57 -0.34 9.97
C GLN A 96 -16.78 -1.49 10.61
N ASN A 97 -17.46 -2.56 11.00
CA ASN A 97 -16.83 -3.77 11.53
C ASN A 97 -16.61 -4.82 10.43
N ARG A 98 -15.47 -5.51 10.47
CA ARG A 98 -15.06 -6.57 9.55
C ARG A 98 -14.53 -7.77 10.31
#